data_AF-A0A2K3KRA9-F1
#
_entry.id   AF-A0A2K3KRA9-F1
#
_cell.length_a   1.000
_cell.length_b   1.000
_cell.length_c   1.000
_cell.angle_alpha   90.00
_cell.angle_beta   90.00
_cell.angle_gamma   90.00
#
_symmetry.space_group_name_H-M   'P 1'
#
loop_
_entity.id
_entity.type
_entity.pdbx_description
1 polymer ?
#
loop_
_entity_poly.entity_id
_entity_poly.type
_entity_poly.pdbx_seq_one_letter_code
_entity_poly.pdbx_strand_id
1 'polypeptide(L)'
;MSGSSSANNVISTDDTLVYLDEIKDAFKDEVEKFNDFIEIMRDFKERRIDVEDVASRVKELFKEHEELLMKFNNYLPDEYKISPQ
;
A
#
# COMPACT_ATOMS: atom_id res chain seq x y z
N MET A 1 14.67 -18.10 24.68
CA MET A 1 14.76 -16.65 24.96
C MET A 1 13.49 -16.03 24.42
N SER A 2 12.70 -15.47 25.33
CA SER A 2 11.41 -14.84 25.07
C SER A 2 11.62 -13.55 24.26
N GLY A 3 10.81 -13.37 23.23
CA GLY A 3 10.78 -12.17 22.40
C GLY A 3 9.39 -12.01 21.81
N SER A 4 8.40 -11.82 22.67
CA SER A 4 7.13 -11.21 22.26
C SER A 4 7.45 -9.81 21.75
N SER A 5 7.38 -9.61 20.44
CA SER A 5 7.13 -8.28 19.89
C SER A 5 5.70 -8.30 19.38
N SER A 6 4.79 -7.83 20.22
CA SER A 6 3.47 -7.41 19.76
C SER A 6 3.71 -6.31 18.73
N ALA A 7 3.71 -6.68 17.46
CA ALA A 7 3.91 -5.80 16.32
C ALA A 7 2.69 -4.89 16.15
N ASN A 8 2.57 -3.90 17.02
CA ASN A 8 1.90 -2.66 16.65
C ASN A 8 2.87 -1.94 15.71
N ASN A 9 2.82 -2.33 14.42
CA ASN A 9 3.58 -1.71 13.34
C ASN A 9 3.09 -0.26 13.18
N VAL A 10 3.55 0.64 14.03
CA VAL A 10 3.45 2.07 13.79
C VAL A 10 4.46 2.36 12.70
N ILE A 11 4.01 2.34 11.45
CA ILE A 11 4.81 2.79 10.32
C ILE A 11 5.19 4.24 10.59
N SER A 12 6.49 4.53 10.60
CA SER A 12 6.96 5.89 10.80
C SER A 12 6.67 6.73 9.54
N THR A 13 6.57 8.04 9.71
CA THR A 13 6.49 8.95 8.55
C THR A 13 7.68 8.80 7.61
N ASP A 14 8.84 8.40 8.15
CA ASP A 14 10.05 8.11 7.37
C ASP A 14 9.86 6.89 6.45
N ASP A 15 9.37 5.77 6.99
CA ASP A 15 9.05 4.56 6.20
C ASP A 15 7.99 4.82 5.12
N THR A 16 7.05 5.73 5.40
CA THR A 16 6.03 6.12 4.41
C THR A 16 6.63 6.87 3.22
N LEU A 17 7.59 7.77 3.47
CA LEU A 17 8.28 8.51 2.41
C LEU A 17 9.14 7.60 1.55
N VAL A 18 9.85 6.64 2.17
CA VAL A 18 10.63 5.63 1.45
C VAL A 18 9.72 4.81 0.55
N TYR A 19 8.58 4.34 1.07
CA TYR A 19 7.64 3.55 0.29
C TYR A 19 7.06 4.32 -0.91
N LEU A 20 6.77 5.61 -0.75
CA LEU A 20 6.32 6.47 -1.86
C LEU A 20 7.41 6.64 -2.93
N ASP A 21 8.67 6.72 -2.55
CA ASP A 21 9.80 6.79 -3.48
C ASP A 21 9.94 5.49 -4.28
N GLU A 22 9.79 4.33 -3.63
CA GLU A 22 9.81 3.03 -4.31
C GLU A 22 8.67 2.84 -5.30
N ILE A 23 7.44 3.26 -4.95
CA ILE A 23 6.31 3.25 -5.90
C ILE A 23 6.64 4.14 -7.11
N LYS A 24 7.22 5.31 -6.86
CA LYS A 24 7.57 6.25 -7.93
C LYS A 24 8.67 5.72 -8.83
N ASP A 25 9.68 5.03 -8.30
CA ASP A 25 10.72 4.39 -9.11
C ASP A 25 10.17 3.20 -9.92
N ALA A 26 9.32 2.36 -9.31
CA ALA A 26 8.68 1.24 -9.99
C ALA A 26 7.82 1.68 -11.17
N PHE A 27 7.12 2.81 -11.04
CA PHE A 27 6.28 3.41 -12.08
C PHE A 27 6.92 4.60 -12.79
N LYS A 28 8.25 4.72 -12.78
CA LYS A 28 8.93 5.87 -13.43
C LYS A 28 8.64 5.99 -14.92
N ASP A 29 8.44 4.86 -15.58
CA ASP A 29 8.09 4.76 -17.00
C ASP A 29 6.57 4.77 -17.23
N GLU A 30 5.77 4.64 -16.17
CA GLU A 30 4.30 4.55 -16.17
C GLU A 30 3.68 5.54 -15.18
N VAL A 31 3.92 6.84 -15.41
CA VAL A 31 3.47 7.93 -14.50
C VAL A 31 1.96 7.90 -14.23
N GLU A 32 1.17 7.38 -15.16
CA GLU A 32 -0.28 7.19 -14.99
C GLU A 32 -0.60 6.25 -13.81
N LYS A 33 0.14 5.14 -13.64
CA LYS A 33 -0.04 4.21 -12.52
C LYS A 33 0.29 4.87 -11.17
N PHE A 34 1.31 5.74 -11.12
CA PHE A 34 1.58 6.53 -9.90
C PHE A 34 0.43 7.49 -9.59
N ASN A 35 -0.14 8.15 -10.60
CA ASN A 35 -1.29 9.03 -10.41
C ASN A 35 -2.54 8.27 -9.94
N ASP A 36 -2.78 7.07 -10.47
CA ASP A 36 -3.88 6.19 -10.03
C ASP A 36 -3.75 5.87 -8.53
N PHE A 37 -2.54 5.56 -8.06
CA PHE A 37 -2.29 5.35 -6.62
C PHE A 37 -2.68 6.58 -5.78
N ILE A 38 -2.28 7.77 -6.22
CA ILE A 38 -2.62 9.02 -5.53
C ILE A 38 -4.12 9.30 -5.56
N GLU A 39 -4.81 8.96 -6.65
CA GLU A 39 -6.26 9.08 -6.77
C GLU A 39 -6.98 8.13 -5.80
N ILE A 40 -6.56 6.87 -5.70
CA ILE A 40 -7.09 5.90 -4.73
C ILE A 40 -6.94 6.43 -3.30
N MET A 41 -5.75 6.94 -2.94
CA MET A 41 -5.50 7.52 -1.61
C MET A 41 -6.35 8.76 -1.34
N ARG A 42 -6.60 9.59 -2.36
CA ARG A 42 -7.48 10.76 -2.25
C ARG A 42 -8.91 10.33 -2.03
N ASP A 43 -9.45 9.42 -2.82
CA ASP A 43 -10.81 8.93 -2.71
C ASP A 43 -11.06 8.33 -1.32
N PHE A 44 -10.09 7.58 -0.77
CA PHE A 44 -10.16 7.06 0.59
C PHE A 44 -10.19 8.19 1.63
N LYS A 45 -9.33 9.21 1.49
CA LYS A 45 -9.31 10.37 2.38
C LYS A 45 -10.60 11.20 2.30
N GLU A 46 -11.21 11.28 1.13
CA GLU A 46 -12.52 11.92 0.91
C GLU A 46 -13.71 11.03 1.33
N ARG A 47 -13.45 9.81 1.84
CA ARG A 47 -14.47 8.81 2.22
C ARG A 47 -15.41 8.44 1.07
N ARG A 48 -14.90 8.43 -0.16
CA ARG A 48 -15.63 7.99 -1.36
C ARG A 48 -15.55 6.48 -1.58
N ILE A 49 -14.45 5.88 -1.10
CA ILE A 49 -14.21 4.45 -1.15
C ILE A 49 -13.81 3.95 0.24
N ASP A 50 -14.10 2.69 0.52
CA ASP A 50 -13.76 2.01 1.77
C ASP A 50 -12.43 1.26 1.66
N VAL A 51 -11.96 0.71 2.78
CA VAL A 51 -10.70 -0.05 2.84
C VAL A 51 -10.69 -1.26 1.90
N GLU A 52 -11.84 -1.91 1.67
CA GLU A 52 -11.97 -3.04 0.73
C GLU A 52 -11.74 -2.61 -0.73
N ASP A 53 -12.27 -1.45 -1.11
CA ASP A 53 -12.07 -0.84 -2.43
C ASP A 53 -10.62 -0.40 -2.63
N VAL A 54 -10.01 0.22 -1.61
CA VAL A 54 -8.58 0.57 -1.64
C VAL A 54 -7.75 -0.70 -1.85
N ALA A 55 -8.01 -1.75 -1.07
CA ALA A 55 -7.29 -3.01 -1.16
C ALA A 55 -7.42 -3.64 -2.55
N SER A 56 -8.62 -3.66 -3.12
CA SER A 56 -8.89 -4.21 -4.45
C SER A 56 -8.20 -3.42 -5.57
N ARG A 57 -8.27 -2.08 -5.53
CA ARG A 57 -7.64 -1.23 -6.54
C ARG A 57 -6.11 -1.28 -6.45
N VAL A 58 -5.55 -1.25 -5.24
CA VAL A 58 -4.10 -1.37 -5.03
C VAL A 58 -3.59 -2.75 -5.47
N LYS A 59 -4.37 -3.82 -5.24
CA LYS A 59 -4.05 -5.15 -5.74
C LYS A 59 -3.87 -5.17 -7.26
N GLU A 60 -4.81 -4.57 -7.98
CA GLU A 60 -4.77 -4.54 -9.44
C GLU A 60 -3.62 -3.65 -9.95
N LEU A 61 -3.42 -2.50 -9.32
CA LEU A 61 -2.38 -1.54 -9.68
C LEU A 61 -0.98 -2.14 -9.52
N PHE A 62 -0.75 -2.89 -8.43
CA PHE A 62 0.54 -3.50 -8.10
C PHE A 62 0.65 -4.97 -8.50
N LYS A 63 -0.24 -5.47 -9.38
CA LYS A 63 -0.22 -6.89 -9.79
C LYS A 63 1.09 -7.34 -10.44
N GLU A 64 1.81 -6.41 -11.09
CA GLU A 64 3.11 -6.66 -11.72
C GLU A 64 4.29 -6.38 -10.76
N HIS A 65 3.99 -5.83 -9.57
CA HIS A 65 4.95 -5.41 -8.55
C HIS A 65 4.53 -5.96 -7.18
N GLU A 66 4.59 -7.29 -7.04
CA GLU A 66 4.18 -7.98 -5.81
C GLU A 66 4.91 -7.49 -4.56
N GLU A 67 6.15 -7.01 -4.70
CA GLU A 67 6.93 -6.40 -3.62
C GLU A 67 6.27 -5.15 -3.03
N LEU A 68 5.68 -4.30 -3.87
CA LEU A 68 4.97 -3.10 -3.44
C LEU A 68 3.66 -3.49 -2.75
N LEU A 69 2.99 -4.51 -3.25
CA LEU A 69 1.76 -5.04 -2.65
C LEU A 69 2.01 -5.62 -1.26
N MET A 70 3.07 -6.41 -1.10
CA MET A 70 3.46 -6.96 0.20
C MET A 70 3.79 -5.87 1.22
N LYS A 71 4.47 -4.80 0.80
CA LYS A 71 4.74 -3.65 1.66
C LYS A 71 3.45 -2.91 2.04
N PHE A 72 2.48 -2.81 1.12
CA PHE A 72 1.18 -2.20 1.39
C PHE A 72 0.41 -2.89 2.52
N ASN A 73 0.55 -4.22 2.66
CA ASN A 73 -0.10 -4.97 3.73
C ASN A 73 0.31 -4.54 5.15
N ASN A 74 1.42 -3.81 5.32
CA ASN A 74 1.79 -3.25 6.61
C ASN A 74 0.89 -2.07 7.02
N TYR A 75 0.25 -1.41 6.05
CA TYR A 75 -0.68 -0.31 6.26
C TYR A 75 -2.13 -0.78 6.45
N LEU A 76 -2.39 -2.08 6.26
CA LEU A 76 -3.72 -2.67 6.35
C LEU A 76 -3.86 -3.54 7.62
N PRO A 77 -5.04 -3.55 8.25
CA PRO A 77 -5.38 -4.55 9.26
C PRO A 77 -5.32 -5.97 8.68
N ASP A 78 -5.06 -6.96 9.53
CA ASP A 78 -4.97 -8.38 9.11
C ASP A 78 -6.19 -8.88 8.31
N GLU A 79 -7.39 -8.40 8.61
CA GLU A 79 -8.62 -8.79 7.91
C GLU A 79 -8.72 -8.27 6.46
N TYR A 80 -7.95 -7.23 6.11
CA TYR A 80 -7.95 -6.61 4.78
C TYR A 80 -6.65 -6.86 4.00
N LYS A 81 -5.72 -7.65 4.55
CA LYS A 81 -4.47 -7.96 3.88
C LYS A 81 -4.72 -8.57 2.51
N ILE A 82 -3.97 -8.08 1.53
CA ILE A 82 -4.06 -8.47 0.14
C ILE A 82 -3.11 -9.63 -0.10
N SER A 83 -3.63 -10.74 -0.60
CA SER A 83 -2.81 -11.83 -1.13
C SER A 83 -2.51 -11.60 -2.61
N PRO A 84 -1.26 -11.80 -3.07
CA PRO A 84 -0.97 -11.89 -4.50
C PRO A 84 -1.84 -13.00 -5.14
N GLN A 85 -2.16 -12.84 -6.43
CA GLN A 85 -2.97 -13.81 -7.19
C GLN A 85 -2.16 -15.01 -7.65
#